data_AF-A0A7V1V5M8-F1
#
_entry.id   AF-A0A7V1V5M8-F1
#
_cell.length_a   1.000
_cell.length_b   1.000
_cell.length_c   1.000
_cell.angle_alpha   90.00
_cell.angle_beta   90.00
_cell.angle_gamma   90.00
#
_symmetry.space_group_name_H-M   'P 1'
#
loop_
_entity.id
_entity.type
_entity.pdbx_description
1 polymer ?
#
loop_
_entity_poly.entity_id
_entity_poly.type
_entity_poly.pdbx_seq_one_letter_code
_entity_poly.pdbx_strand_id
1 'polypeptide(L)'
;MVLARDLSGQATHDLLQRRCLSVREALVRDSLYEPAHERSGDRPDRGRALATSWRITPHPFLLTRQDLAFFQSLGTHLLAFYRALNRLYFESVRGMQPAWVHAYLDQGKPESLISYAQMNRFREEVPGVIRPDIIPTENGHVITELDSVPGGIGLTAALARAYSEWPRTDGQPAQGNAPSSTPCHQLPEIIGGRDGNIHGFAAMLHAHLATHPEVPAGCLAIVVSEEARDYRAEMTWLAARLREGGIEAYCVEPQDVRFTEDGLLLDQAQRHDRIAAVYRFFELFDLKNVPKAELIMY
;
A
#
# COMPACT_ATOMS: atom_id res chain seq x y z
N MET A 1 7.43 19.55 -33.31
CA MET A 1 6.97 18.61 -34.36
C MET A 1 6.69 17.31 -33.64
N VAL A 2 5.47 16.78 -33.48
CA VAL A 2 4.18 16.90 -34.18
C VAL A 2 3.08 17.19 -33.16
N LEU A 3 2.23 18.17 -33.45
CA LEU A 3 0.95 18.37 -32.78
C LEU A 3 0.05 17.18 -33.12
N ALA A 4 -0.18 16.27 -32.16
CA ALA A 4 -1.25 15.31 -32.27
C ALA A 4 -2.52 15.97 -31.72
N ARG A 5 -3.47 16.25 -32.61
CA ARG A 5 -4.85 16.51 -32.21
C ARG A 5 -5.39 15.20 -31.66
N ASP A 6 -5.52 15.11 -30.34
CA ASP A 6 -6.33 14.04 -29.77
C ASP A 6 -7.76 14.23 -30.30
N LEU A 7 -8.18 13.29 -31.14
CA LEU A 7 -9.54 13.18 -31.68
C LEU A 7 -10.35 12.16 -30.86
N SER A 8 -9.96 11.87 -29.62
CA SER A 8 -10.86 11.27 -28.66
C SER A 8 -11.99 12.28 -28.37
N GLY A 9 -13.21 11.92 -28.76
CA GLY A 9 -14.38 12.79 -28.68
C GLY A 9 -14.46 13.49 -27.33
N GLN A 10 -14.63 14.82 -27.36
CA GLN A 10 -14.79 15.63 -26.16
C GLN A 10 -15.93 15.05 -25.31
N ALA A 11 -15.57 14.28 -24.28
CA ALA A 11 -16.49 13.96 -23.21
C ALA A 11 -17.10 15.29 -22.76
N THR A 12 -18.42 15.37 -22.72
CA THR A 12 -19.08 16.61 -22.31
C THR A 12 -18.60 16.97 -20.92
N HIS A 13 -18.49 18.26 -20.62
CA HIS A 13 -18.13 18.75 -19.29
C HIS A 13 -18.95 18.04 -18.19
N ASP A 14 -20.24 17.81 -18.46
CA ASP A 14 -21.16 17.07 -17.59
C ASP A 14 -20.77 15.60 -17.36
N LEU A 15 -20.25 14.91 -18.39
CA LEU A 15 -19.76 13.53 -18.25
C LEU A 15 -18.51 13.50 -17.37
N LEU A 16 -17.55 14.39 -17.62
CA LEU A 16 -16.32 14.49 -16.83
C LEU A 16 -16.63 14.81 -15.36
N GLN A 17 -17.54 15.75 -15.12
CA GLN A 17 -18.01 16.09 -13.79
C GLN A 17 -18.69 14.90 -13.09
N ARG A 18 -19.55 14.16 -13.79
CA ARG A 18 -20.20 12.94 -13.24
C ARG A 18 -19.18 11.87 -12.85
N ARG A 19 -18.14 11.65 -13.67
CA ARG A 19 -17.07 10.68 -13.34
C ARG A 19 -16.31 11.09 -12.07
N CYS A 20 -15.91 12.36 -11.96
CA CYS A 20 -15.26 12.87 -10.75
C CYS A 20 -16.15 12.73 -9.51
N LEU A 21 -17.44 13.06 -9.62
CA LEU A 21 -18.41 12.92 -8.53
C LEU A 21 -18.57 11.46 -8.11
N SER A 22 -18.68 10.53 -9.07
CA SER A 22 -18.78 9.10 -8.79
C SER A 22 -17.57 8.56 -8.03
N VAL A 23 -16.34 8.96 -8.42
CA VAL A 23 -15.13 8.59 -7.68
C VAL A 23 -15.12 9.21 -6.29
N ARG A 24 -15.50 10.48 -6.17
CA ARG A 24 -15.61 11.15 -4.87
C ARG A 24 -16.58 10.44 -3.94
N GLU A 25 -17.79 10.15 -4.41
CA GLU A 25 -18.83 9.46 -3.65
C GLU A 25 -18.36 8.09 -3.18
N ALA A 26 -17.64 7.35 -4.05
CA ALA A 26 -17.04 6.08 -3.68
C ALA A 26 -16.01 6.22 -2.55
N LEU A 27 -15.11 7.20 -2.63
CA LEU A 27 -14.10 7.42 -1.60
C LEU A 27 -14.69 7.97 -0.29
N VAL A 28 -15.72 8.83 -0.35
CA VAL A 28 -16.42 9.35 0.84
C VAL A 28 -17.16 8.22 1.56
N ARG A 29 -17.89 7.37 0.82
CA ARG A 29 -18.56 6.18 1.38
C ARG A 29 -17.55 5.28 2.09
N ASP A 30 -16.37 5.14 1.51
CA ASP A 30 -15.29 4.30 2.00
C ASP A 30 -14.46 4.98 3.11
N SER A 31 -14.83 6.20 3.54
CA SER A 31 -14.15 7.01 4.57
C SER A 31 -12.70 7.36 4.23
N LEU A 32 -12.38 7.50 2.95
CA LEU A 32 -11.05 7.84 2.43
C LEU A 32 -10.96 9.27 1.86
N TYR A 33 -12.03 10.07 1.99
CA TYR A 33 -12.10 11.39 1.37
C TYR A 33 -13.08 12.32 2.10
N GLU A 34 -12.80 13.64 2.14
CA GLU A 34 -13.68 14.61 2.82
C GLU A 34 -15.07 14.75 2.16
N PRO A 35 -16.15 14.67 2.95
CA PRO A 35 -17.48 15.09 2.52
C PRO A 35 -17.50 16.57 2.09
N ALA A 36 -18.35 16.94 1.13
CA ALA A 36 -18.39 18.29 0.56
C ALA A 36 -18.84 19.41 1.52
N HIS A 37 -19.34 19.07 2.71
CA HIS A 37 -20.07 19.99 3.58
C HIS A 37 -19.37 20.36 4.90
N GLU A 38 -18.15 19.88 5.19
CA GLU A 38 -17.46 20.14 6.47
C GLU A 38 -16.33 21.19 6.35
N ARG A 39 -16.57 22.29 5.62
CA ARG A 39 -15.74 23.53 5.71
C ARG A 39 -16.42 24.60 6.57
N SER A 40 -17.06 24.20 7.67
CA SER A 40 -17.52 25.16 8.68
C SER A 40 -16.46 25.23 9.77
N GLY A 41 -15.93 26.42 10.04
CA GLY A 41 -14.80 26.69 10.92
C GLY A 41 -15.09 26.46 12.40
N ASP A 42 -15.37 25.23 12.79
CA ASP A 42 -15.42 24.81 14.18
C ASP A 42 -14.28 23.83 14.50
N ARG A 43 -13.79 23.90 15.74
CA ARG A 43 -12.53 23.28 16.18
C ARG A 43 -12.46 21.78 15.82
N PRO A 44 -11.27 21.25 15.45
CA PRO A 44 -11.13 19.82 15.17
C PRO A 44 -11.41 19.03 16.46
N ASP A 45 -12.46 18.23 16.42
CA ASP A 45 -12.70 17.18 17.40
C ASP A 45 -11.56 16.16 17.29
N ARG A 46 -10.84 15.90 18.41
CA ARG A 46 -9.55 15.19 18.43
C ARG A 46 -9.65 13.68 18.15
N GLY A 47 -10.74 13.21 17.52
CA GLY A 47 -11.02 11.78 17.33
C GLY A 47 -11.37 11.35 15.90
N ARG A 48 -11.61 12.28 14.96
CA ARG A 48 -11.88 11.94 13.56
C ARG A 48 -10.59 12.15 12.76
N ALA A 49 -9.98 11.07 12.29
CA ALA A 49 -8.88 11.16 11.33
C ALA A 49 -9.31 12.13 10.23
N LEU A 50 -8.56 13.22 10.06
CA LEU A 50 -8.87 14.26 9.09
C LEU A 50 -8.94 13.58 7.73
N ALA A 51 -10.15 13.40 7.20
CA ALA A 51 -10.30 12.91 5.85
C ALA A 51 -9.54 13.89 4.95
N THR A 52 -8.73 13.40 4.02
CA THR A 52 -7.94 14.26 3.15
C THR A 52 -8.79 14.65 1.93
N SER A 53 -8.55 15.83 1.36
CA SER A 53 -9.17 16.25 0.10
C SER A 53 -8.12 16.65 -0.93
N TRP A 54 -8.34 16.23 -2.18
CA TRP A 54 -7.44 16.47 -3.30
C TRP A 54 -8.18 16.49 -4.63
N ARG A 55 -7.53 16.94 -5.70
CA ARG A 55 -8.18 17.00 -7.01
C ARG A 55 -8.31 15.60 -7.60
N ILE A 56 -9.54 15.17 -7.86
CA ILE A 56 -9.83 13.91 -8.55
C ILE A 56 -9.79 14.15 -10.06
N THR A 57 -8.97 13.37 -10.77
CA THR A 57 -8.90 13.43 -12.23
C THR A 57 -10.08 12.70 -12.87
N PRO A 58 -10.66 13.24 -13.97
CA PRO A 58 -11.73 12.58 -14.71
C PRO A 58 -11.22 11.49 -15.67
N HIS A 59 -9.91 11.20 -15.67
CA HIS A 59 -9.27 10.13 -16.43
C HIS A 59 -8.17 9.46 -15.60
N PRO A 60 -8.04 8.12 -15.61
CA PRO A 60 -6.89 7.46 -15.01
C PRO A 60 -5.60 7.85 -15.75
N PHE A 61 -4.46 7.63 -15.10
CA PHE A 61 -3.17 7.78 -15.75
C PHE A 61 -2.99 6.67 -16.80
N LEU A 62 -2.87 7.06 -18.07
CA LEU A 62 -2.77 6.12 -19.17
C LEU A 62 -1.32 5.67 -19.36
N LEU A 63 -1.12 4.36 -19.46
CA LEU A 63 0.19 3.76 -19.70
C LEU A 63 0.24 3.20 -21.13
N THR A 64 1.38 3.38 -21.80
CA THR A 64 1.63 2.65 -23.03
C THR A 64 1.94 1.19 -22.71
N ARG A 65 1.89 0.31 -23.72
CA ARG A 65 2.31 -1.09 -23.55
C ARG A 65 3.78 -1.20 -23.14
N GLN A 66 4.62 -0.27 -23.60
CA GLN A 66 6.03 -0.22 -23.25
C GLN A 66 6.22 0.14 -21.77
N ASP A 67 5.50 1.15 -21.28
CA ASP A 67 5.55 1.53 -19.86
C ASP A 67 5.05 0.40 -18.96
N LEU A 68 3.95 -0.26 -19.35
CA LEU A 68 3.43 -1.39 -18.61
C LEU A 68 4.44 -2.54 -18.51
N ALA A 69 5.08 -2.91 -19.63
CA ALA A 69 6.11 -3.95 -19.65
C ALA A 69 7.32 -3.54 -18.79
N PHE A 70 7.70 -2.27 -18.82
CA PHE A 70 8.74 -1.72 -17.96
C PHE A 70 8.38 -1.91 -16.47
N PHE A 71 7.21 -1.45 -16.01
CA PHE A 71 6.79 -1.57 -14.61
C PHE A 71 6.66 -3.02 -14.14
N GLN A 72 6.15 -3.91 -14.99
CA GLN A 72 6.05 -5.35 -14.68
C GLN A 72 7.44 -5.97 -14.45
N SER A 73 8.42 -5.60 -15.28
CA SER A 73 9.80 -6.08 -15.09
C SER A 73 10.48 -5.44 -13.87
N LEU A 74 10.16 -4.18 -13.58
CA LEU A 74 10.82 -3.40 -12.54
C LEU A 74 10.64 -4.01 -11.15
N GLY A 75 9.45 -4.54 -10.82
CA GLY A 75 9.21 -5.17 -9.52
C GLY A 75 10.19 -6.31 -9.22
N THR A 76 10.52 -7.13 -10.23
CA THR A 76 11.49 -8.22 -10.09
C THR A 76 12.91 -7.68 -9.89
N HIS A 77 13.29 -6.64 -10.63
CA HIS A 77 14.60 -6.00 -10.47
C HIS A 77 14.76 -5.35 -9.10
N LEU A 78 13.72 -4.68 -8.58
CA LEU A 78 13.76 -4.05 -7.26
C LEU A 78 13.86 -5.09 -6.14
N LEU A 79 13.11 -6.19 -6.23
CA LEU A 79 13.25 -7.28 -5.27
C LEU A 79 14.67 -7.88 -5.29
N ALA A 80 15.24 -8.08 -6.47
CA ALA A 80 16.62 -8.55 -6.61
C ALA A 80 17.63 -7.54 -6.03
N PHE A 81 17.40 -6.24 -6.25
CA PHE A 81 18.21 -5.16 -5.71
C PHE A 81 18.18 -5.14 -4.18
N TYR A 82 17.00 -5.22 -3.54
CA TYR A 82 16.89 -5.30 -2.08
C TYR A 82 17.62 -6.52 -1.50
N ARG A 83 17.46 -7.70 -2.13
CA ARG A 83 18.17 -8.92 -1.72
C ARG A 83 19.69 -8.77 -1.84
N ALA A 84 20.16 -8.15 -2.93
CA ALA A 84 21.58 -7.89 -3.15
C ALA A 84 22.15 -6.89 -2.13
N LEU A 85 21.44 -5.79 -1.85
CA LEU A 85 21.82 -4.82 -0.83
C LEU A 85 21.90 -5.46 0.56
N ASN A 86 20.89 -6.23 0.94
CA ASN A 86 20.84 -6.90 2.23
C ASN A 86 22.01 -7.89 2.38
N ARG A 87 22.27 -8.68 1.34
CA ARG A 87 23.43 -9.57 1.30
C ARG A 87 24.75 -8.80 1.40
N LEU A 88 24.93 -7.72 0.65
CA LEU A 88 26.14 -6.90 0.67
C LEU A 88 26.41 -6.31 2.06
N TYR A 89 25.36 -5.85 2.75
CA TYR A 89 25.44 -5.39 4.13
C TYR A 89 26.00 -6.49 5.05
N PHE A 90 25.37 -7.66 5.07
CA PHE A 90 25.80 -8.75 5.96
C PHE A 90 27.17 -9.33 5.62
N GLU A 91 27.51 -9.43 4.34
CA GLU A 91 28.86 -9.83 3.94
C GLU A 91 29.91 -8.79 4.38
N SER A 92 29.58 -7.49 4.39
CA SER A 92 30.46 -6.43 4.90
C SER A 92 30.64 -6.53 6.42
N VAL A 93 29.56 -6.76 7.18
CA VAL A 93 29.63 -6.99 8.65
C VAL A 93 30.51 -8.20 8.99
N ARG A 94 30.47 -9.26 8.17
CA ARG A 94 31.30 -10.47 8.35
C ARG A 94 32.74 -10.33 7.82
N GLY A 95 33.11 -9.17 7.26
CA GLY A 95 34.43 -8.93 6.70
C GLY A 95 34.69 -9.60 5.33
N MET A 96 33.66 -10.08 4.64
CA MET A 96 33.75 -10.65 3.29
C MET A 96 33.62 -9.58 2.19
N GLN A 97 33.13 -8.39 2.54
CA GLN A 97 33.03 -7.21 1.66
C GLN A 97 33.64 -5.99 2.37
N PRO A 98 34.00 -4.91 1.64
CA PRO A 98 34.63 -3.73 2.24
C PRO A 98 33.85 -3.17 3.43
N ALA A 99 34.55 -2.92 4.55
CA ALA A 99 33.93 -2.49 5.80
C ALA A 99 33.17 -1.15 5.71
N TRP A 100 33.50 -0.29 4.73
CA TRP A 100 32.83 0.99 4.57
C TRP A 100 31.33 0.84 4.24
N VAL A 101 30.90 -0.29 3.66
CA VAL A 101 29.50 -0.50 3.26
C VAL A 101 28.58 -0.54 4.47
N HIS A 102 28.81 -1.44 5.43
CA HIS A 102 27.97 -1.48 6.64
C HIS A 102 28.19 -0.23 7.49
N ALA A 103 29.43 0.28 7.58
CA ALA A 103 29.71 1.51 8.33
C ALA A 103 28.92 2.73 7.80
N TYR A 104 28.79 2.86 6.47
CA TYR A 104 27.97 3.90 5.85
C TYR A 104 26.47 3.70 6.13
N LEU A 105 25.97 2.46 5.97
CA LEU A 105 24.55 2.15 6.19
C LEU A 105 24.14 2.23 7.67
N ASP A 106 25.07 2.03 8.60
CA ASP A 106 24.83 2.12 10.04
C ASP A 106 24.92 3.56 10.57
N GLN A 107 25.43 4.49 9.78
CA GLN A 107 25.63 5.88 10.20
C GLN A 107 24.32 6.54 10.65
N GLY A 108 24.32 7.06 11.88
CA GLY A 108 23.16 7.74 12.48
C GLY A 108 22.10 6.81 13.07
N LYS A 109 22.22 5.48 12.92
CA LYS A 109 21.30 4.52 13.54
C LYS A 109 21.67 4.28 15.01
N PRO A 110 20.70 4.21 15.93
CA PRO A 110 20.94 3.75 17.30
C PRO A 110 21.47 2.31 17.33
N GLU A 111 22.30 1.99 18.33
CA GLU A 111 22.87 0.64 18.50
C GLU A 111 21.79 -0.45 18.62
N SER A 112 20.68 -0.15 19.29
CA SER A 112 19.54 -1.07 19.39
C SER A 112 18.95 -1.42 18.02
N LEU A 113 18.85 -0.45 17.11
CA LEU A 113 18.32 -0.65 15.77
C LEU A 113 19.26 -1.52 14.92
N ILE A 114 20.57 -1.26 15.01
CA ILE A 114 21.59 -2.09 14.34
C ILE A 114 21.52 -3.52 14.88
N SER A 115 21.40 -3.68 16.20
CA SER A 115 21.28 -4.98 16.84
C SER A 115 20.05 -5.76 16.36
N TYR A 116 18.88 -5.11 16.28
CA TYR A 116 17.66 -5.72 15.72
C TYR A 116 17.85 -6.14 14.27
N ALA A 117 18.38 -5.25 13.42
CA ALA A 117 18.59 -5.55 12.01
C ALA A 117 19.50 -6.77 11.79
N GLN A 118 20.47 -7.01 12.67
CA GLN A 118 21.41 -8.13 12.57
C GLN A 118 20.93 -9.45 13.19
N MET A 119 19.75 -9.47 13.84
CA MET A 119 19.21 -10.70 14.42
C MET A 119 18.91 -11.75 13.33
N ASN A 120 19.19 -13.02 13.63
CA ASN A 120 18.95 -14.13 12.69
C ASN A 120 17.49 -14.20 12.19
N ARG A 121 16.54 -13.74 13.01
CA ARG A 121 15.12 -13.67 12.66
C ARG A 121 14.82 -12.66 11.55
N PHE A 122 15.51 -11.53 11.51
CA PHE A 122 15.21 -10.44 10.58
C PHE A 122 16.20 -10.32 9.43
N ARG A 123 17.41 -10.86 9.58
CA ARG A 123 18.51 -10.65 8.62
C ARG A 123 18.22 -11.12 7.20
N GLU A 124 17.28 -12.05 7.00
CA GLU A 124 16.90 -12.57 5.67
C GLU A 124 15.59 -11.95 5.14
N GLU A 125 14.90 -11.17 5.97
CA GLU A 125 13.66 -10.51 5.61
C GLU A 125 13.91 -9.33 4.66
N VAL A 126 13.02 -9.18 3.69
CA VAL A 126 12.99 -8.05 2.75
C VAL A 126 11.57 -7.48 2.71
N PRO A 127 11.38 -6.20 2.33
CA PRO A 127 10.05 -5.61 2.28
C PRO A 127 9.09 -6.42 1.41
N GLY A 128 7.94 -6.82 1.97
CA GLY A 128 6.90 -7.53 1.23
C GLY A 128 6.15 -6.63 0.24
N VAL A 129 6.06 -5.33 0.54
CA VAL A 129 5.54 -4.29 -0.36
C VAL A 129 6.69 -3.34 -0.69
N ILE A 130 6.93 -3.12 -1.98
CA ILE A 130 7.95 -2.20 -2.49
C ILE A 130 7.22 -1.11 -3.29
N ARG A 131 7.41 0.15 -2.90
CA ARG A 131 6.85 1.31 -3.61
C ARG A 131 7.99 2.19 -4.12
N PRO A 132 8.29 2.12 -5.44
CA PRO A 132 9.20 3.06 -6.06
C PRO A 132 8.47 4.32 -6.49
N ASP A 133 9.04 5.48 -6.14
CA ASP A 133 8.62 6.75 -6.71
C ASP A 133 9.34 6.96 -8.04
N ILE A 134 8.57 7.08 -9.12
CA ILE A 134 9.08 7.07 -10.48
C ILE A 134 8.63 8.32 -11.23
N ILE A 135 9.59 9.00 -11.84
CA ILE A 135 9.36 10.13 -12.73
C ILE A 135 9.58 9.67 -14.18
N PRO A 136 8.54 9.69 -15.03
CA PRO A 136 8.71 9.52 -16.47
C PRO A 136 9.47 10.71 -17.07
N THR A 137 10.45 10.43 -17.92
CA THR A 137 11.24 11.43 -18.67
C THR A 137 11.23 11.10 -20.16
N GLU A 138 11.70 12.02 -21.00
CA GLU A 138 11.82 11.80 -22.45
C GLU A 138 12.69 10.58 -22.80
N ASN A 139 13.67 10.24 -21.95
CA ASN A 139 14.63 9.17 -22.19
C ASN A 139 14.36 7.90 -21.38
N GLY A 140 13.22 7.83 -20.68
CA GLY A 140 12.85 6.69 -19.84
C GLY A 140 12.46 7.09 -18.42
N HIS A 141 12.39 6.10 -17.54
CA HIS A 141 11.91 6.27 -16.18
C HIS A 141 13.07 6.41 -15.19
N VAL A 142 12.95 7.33 -14.23
CA VAL A 142 13.93 7.55 -13.16
C VAL A 142 13.27 7.27 -11.82
N ILE A 143 13.91 6.43 -11.00
CA ILE A 143 13.49 6.20 -9.61
C ILE A 143 14.13 7.29 -8.75
N THR A 144 13.31 7.98 -7.96
CA THR A 144 13.77 9.00 -7.03
C THR A 144 13.88 8.48 -5.61
N GLU A 145 12.99 7.56 -5.22
CA GLU A 145 12.92 7.04 -3.86
C GLU A 145 12.40 5.59 -3.84
N LEU A 146 12.80 4.85 -2.80
CA LEU A 146 12.26 3.56 -2.44
C LEU A 146 11.81 3.60 -0.98
N ASP A 147 10.49 3.56 -0.76
CA ASP A 147 9.94 3.64 0.59
C ASP A 147 10.13 2.34 1.37
N SER A 148 10.49 2.49 2.65
CA SER A 148 10.64 1.35 3.57
C SER A 148 9.34 0.99 4.32
N VAL A 149 8.38 1.91 4.39
CA VAL A 149 7.05 1.73 5.00
C VAL A 149 5.99 2.37 4.08
N PRO A 150 5.67 1.72 2.94
CA PRO A 150 4.89 2.38 1.89
C PRO A 150 3.40 2.46 2.22
N GLY A 151 2.87 3.68 2.35
CA GLY A 151 1.44 3.95 2.36
C GLY A 151 0.82 3.91 0.96
N GLY A 152 -0.44 4.32 0.84
CA GLY A 152 -1.16 4.52 -0.41
C GLY A 152 -1.75 3.26 -1.03
N ILE A 153 -1.46 2.05 -0.52
CA ILE A 153 -1.98 0.81 -1.10
C ILE A 153 -3.51 0.70 -0.97
N GLY A 154 -4.04 1.08 0.20
CA GLY A 154 -5.48 1.08 0.46
C GLY A 154 -6.19 2.12 -0.40
N LEU A 155 -5.64 3.34 -0.46
CA LEU A 155 -6.19 4.39 -1.31
C LEU A 155 -6.13 4.04 -2.80
N THR A 156 -5.02 3.50 -3.28
CA THR A 156 -4.84 3.10 -4.68
C THR A 156 -5.81 1.98 -5.05
N ALA A 157 -6.02 1.01 -4.16
CA ALA A 157 -7.02 -0.04 -4.34
C ALA A 157 -8.44 0.52 -4.40
N ALA A 158 -8.79 1.47 -3.52
CA ALA A 158 -10.11 2.12 -3.54
C ALA A 158 -10.34 2.93 -4.82
N LEU A 159 -9.31 3.63 -5.31
CA LEU A 159 -9.34 4.31 -6.59
C LEU A 159 -9.53 3.31 -7.74
N ALA A 160 -8.75 2.22 -7.78
CA ALA A 160 -8.89 1.18 -8.81
C ALA A 160 -10.32 0.63 -8.87
N ARG A 161 -10.96 0.40 -7.70
CA ARG A 161 -12.38 0.05 -7.62
C ARG A 161 -13.27 1.13 -8.21
N ALA A 162 -13.11 2.39 -7.81
CA ALA A 162 -13.94 3.49 -8.27
C ALA A 162 -13.84 3.73 -9.79
N TYR A 163 -12.63 3.70 -10.36
CA TYR A 163 -12.43 3.83 -11.80
C TYR A 163 -13.00 2.64 -12.59
N SER A 164 -12.97 1.43 -12.02
CA SER A 164 -13.54 0.23 -12.66
C SER A 164 -15.07 0.28 -12.81
N GLU A 165 -15.76 1.15 -12.07
CA GLU A 165 -17.22 1.30 -12.10
C GLU A 165 -17.71 2.27 -13.20
N TRP A 166 -16.81 3.02 -13.83
CA TRP A 166 -17.16 3.99 -14.87
C TRP A 166 -17.96 3.46 -16.06
N PRO A 167 -17.79 2.22 -16.55
CA PRO A 167 -18.66 1.69 -17.60
C PRO A 167 -20.14 1.77 -17.22
N ARG A 168 -20.47 1.55 -15.94
CA ARG A 168 -21.83 1.71 -15.40
C ARG A 168 -22.24 3.18 -15.32
N THR A 169 -21.34 4.06 -14.87
CA THR A 169 -21.58 5.51 -14.74
C THR A 169 -21.80 6.20 -16.09
N ASP A 170 -21.12 5.74 -17.13
CA ASP A 170 -21.23 6.27 -18.49
C ASP A 170 -22.46 5.73 -19.25
N GLY A 171 -23.25 4.85 -18.63
CA GLY A 171 -24.43 4.22 -19.24
C GLY A 171 -24.08 3.18 -20.31
N GLN A 172 -22.84 2.68 -20.35
CA GLN A 172 -22.49 1.56 -21.22
C GLN A 172 -22.96 0.24 -20.58
N PRO A 173 -23.61 -0.67 -21.34
CA PRO A 173 -24.00 -1.96 -20.81
C PRO A 173 -22.74 -2.72 -20.35
N ALA A 174 -22.83 -3.36 -19.18
CA ALA A 174 -21.81 -4.31 -18.72
C ALA A 174 -21.56 -5.31 -19.85
N GLN A 175 -20.32 -5.40 -20.33
CA GLN A 175 -19.95 -6.29 -21.44
C GLN A 175 -20.35 -7.73 -21.09
N GLY A 176 -21.49 -8.18 -21.62
CA GLY A 176 -21.77 -9.58 -21.84
C GLY A 176 -20.93 -10.04 -23.03
N ASN A 177 -20.52 -11.31 -23.02
CA ASN A 177 -19.64 -11.98 -24.00
C ASN A 177 -20.18 -11.96 -25.46
N ALA A 178 -20.32 -10.79 -26.09
CA ALA A 178 -20.65 -10.65 -27.49
C ALA A 178 -19.58 -9.78 -28.18
N PRO A 179 -18.97 -10.24 -29.29
CA PRO A 179 -18.00 -9.45 -30.02
C PRO A 179 -18.74 -8.34 -30.78
N SER A 180 -18.72 -7.11 -30.26
CA SER A 180 -19.24 -5.95 -30.97
C SER A 180 -18.18 -5.45 -31.97
N SER A 181 -18.52 -5.50 -33.25
CA SER A 181 -17.68 -5.09 -34.39
C SER A 181 -17.66 -3.57 -34.61
N THR A 182 -17.78 -2.77 -33.55
CA THR A 182 -17.78 -1.30 -33.62
C THR A 182 -16.75 -0.80 -32.63
N PRO A 183 -15.79 0.08 -33.01
CA PRO A 183 -14.86 0.70 -32.08
C PRO A 183 -15.60 1.79 -31.28
N CYS A 184 -16.53 1.34 -30.43
CA CYS A 184 -17.14 2.15 -29.38
C CYS A 184 -16.06 2.44 -28.35
N HIS A 185 -15.83 3.72 -28.04
CA HIS A 185 -14.96 4.25 -26.97
C HIS A 185 -14.76 3.25 -25.83
N GLN A 186 -13.70 2.44 -25.91
CA GLN A 186 -13.34 1.49 -24.87
C GLN A 186 -12.75 2.29 -23.71
N LEU A 187 -13.42 2.22 -22.57
CA LEU A 187 -12.84 2.75 -21.34
C LEU A 187 -11.49 2.06 -21.09
N PRO A 188 -10.49 2.80 -20.60
CA PRO A 188 -9.18 2.22 -20.32
C PRO A 188 -9.31 1.09 -19.31
N GLU A 189 -8.62 -0.01 -19.58
CA GLU A 189 -8.50 -1.13 -18.65
C GLU A 189 -7.71 -0.68 -17.41
N ILE A 190 -8.24 -0.99 -16.23
CA ILE A 190 -7.52 -0.79 -14.98
C ILE A 190 -6.55 -1.96 -14.79
N ILE A 191 -5.25 -1.65 -14.80
CA ILE A 191 -4.20 -2.65 -14.61
C ILE A 191 -4.32 -3.30 -13.23
N GLY A 192 -4.30 -4.63 -13.20
CA GLY A 192 -4.59 -5.42 -11.99
C GLY A 192 -6.08 -5.52 -11.65
N GLY A 193 -6.94 -4.85 -12.41
CA GLY A 193 -8.39 -4.84 -12.23
C GLY A 193 -8.84 -4.14 -10.94
N ARG A 194 -10.10 -4.40 -10.60
CA ARG A 194 -10.79 -3.82 -9.45
C ARG A 194 -10.10 -4.11 -8.11
N ASP A 195 -9.55 -5.32 -7.95
CA ASP A 195 -9.10 -5.86 -6.66
C ASP A 195 -7.62 -6.30 -6.65
N GLY A 196 -6.84 -5.92 -7.68
CA GLY A 196 -5.46 -6.38 -7.86
C GLY A 196 -4.55 -6.14 -6.66
N ASN A 197 -4.62 -4.96 -6.04
CA ASN A 197 -3.84 -4.63 -4.84
C ASN A 197 -4.23 -5.48 -3.63
N ILE A 198 -5.52 -5.81 -3.46
CA ILE A 198 -6.01 -6.65 -2.35
C ILE A 198 -5.52 -8.07 -2.54
N HIS A 199 -5.67 -8.62 -3.75
CA HIS A 199 -5.19 -9.96 -4.09
C HIS A 199 -3.66 -10.07 -3.98
N GLY A 200 -2.93 -9.04 -4.42
CA GLY A 200 -1.46 -9.01 -4.30
C GLY A 200 -1.01 -9.01 -2.83
N PHE A 201 -1.64 -8.20 -1.98
CA PHE A 201 -1.36 -8.18 -0.55
C PHE A 201 -1.69 -9.52 0.14
N ALA A 202 -2.85 -10.10 -0.19
CA ALA A 202 -3.26 -11.42 0.28
C ALA A 202 -2.25 -12.51 -0.12
N ALA A 203 -1.84 -12.52 -1.39
CA ALA A 203 -0.86 -13.49 -1.90
C ALA A 203 0.50 -13.35 -1.21
N MET A 204 0.96 -12.11 -0.98
CA MET A 204 2.17 -11.82 -0.20
C MET A 204 2.06 -12.39 1.23
N LEU A 205 0.96 -12.12 1.93
CA LEU A 205 0.73 -12.63 3.28
C LEU A 205 0.74 -14.16 3.33
N HIS A 206 0.02 -14.82 2.42
CA HIS A 206 -0.01 -16.27 2.35
C HIS A 206 1.36 -16.87 2.06
N ALA A 207 2.13 -16.27 1.14
CA ALA A 207 3.49 -16.70 0.86
C ALA A 207 4.41 -16.56 2.08
N HIS A 208 4.31 -15.46 2.81
CA HIS A 208 5.10 -15.23 4.04
C HIS A 208 4.73 -16.21 5.16
N LEU A 209 3.44 -16.48 5.38
CA LEU A 209 3.02 -17.47 6.37
C LEU A 209 3.41 -18.90 5.97
N ALA A 210 3.44 -19.22 4.66
CA ALA A 210 3.87 -20.52 4.17
C ALA A 210 5.36 -20.81 4.41
N THR A 211 6.20 -19.78 4.54
CA THR A 211 7.61 -19.95 4.92
C THR A 211 7.82 -20.10 6.43
N HIS A 212 6.76 -19.94 7.22
CA HIS A 212 6.76 -20.00 8.69
C HIS A 212 5.69 -20.97 9.22
N PRO A 213 5.75 -22.26 8.87
CA PRO A 213 4.72 -23.26 9.22
C PRO A 213 4.58 -23.50 10.73
N GLU A 214 5.56 -23.08 11.53
CA GLU A 214 5.53 -23.10 12.99
C GLU A 214 4.60 -22.05 13.60
N VAL A 215 4.22 -21.01 12.83
CA VAL A 215 3.33 -19.95 13.30
C VAL A 215 1.88 -20.47 13.31
N PRO A 216 1.20 -20.49 14.48
CA PRO A 216 -0.18 -20.96 14.54
C PRO A 216 -1.12 -20.03 13.77
N ALA A 217 -2.25 -20.59 13.30
CA ALA A 217 -3.29 -19.80 12.66
C ALA A 217 -3.79 -18.66 13.56
N GLY A 218 -4.08 -17.52 12.93
CA GLY A 218 -4.44 -16.28 13.61
C GLY A 218 -4.74 -15.18 12.61
N CYS A 219 -4.98 -13.98 13.12
CA CYS A 219 -5.28 -12.80 12.32
C CYS A 219 -4.02 -12.06 11.87
N LEU A 220 -4.18 -11.21 10.86
CA LEU A 220 -3.24 -10.17 10.48
C LEU A 220 -3.53 -8.92 11.33
N ALA A 221 -2.52 -8.42 12.04
CA ALA A 221 -2.55 -7.09 12.66
C ALA A 221 -1.77 -6.09 11.78
N ILE A 222 -2.47 -5.12 11.21
CA ILE A 222 -1.89 -3.94 10.54
C ILE A 222 -1.70 -2.87 11.62
N VAL A 223 -0.48 -2.72 12.11
CA VAL A 223 -0.17 -1.88 13.28
C VAL A 223 0.27 -0.50 12.81
N VAL A 224 -0.56 0.52 13.08
CA VAL A 224 -0.33 1.91 12.66
C VAL A 224 -0.04 2.76 13.89
N SER A 225 1.17 3.34 13.99
CA SER A 225 1.53 4.24 15.10
C SER A 225 0.80 5.58 15.00
N GLU A 226 0.88 6.38 16.08
CA GLU A 226 0.32 7.73 16.09
C GLU A 226 1.00 8.66 15.07
N GLU A 227 2.31 8.50 14.83
CA GLU A 227 3.03 9.28 13.81
C GLU A 227 2.51 8.98 12.39
N ALA A 228 2.03 7.76 12.15
CA ALA A 228 1.48 7.31 10.88
C ALA A 228 -0.07 7.39 10.82
N ARG A 229 -0.71 8.11 11.75
CA ARG A 229 -2.19 8.15 11.87
C ARG A 229 -2.93 8.59 10.60
N ASP A 230 -2.29 9.40 9.76
CA ASP A 230 -2.90 9.90 8.51
C ASP A 230 -3.18 8.74 7.51
N TYR A 231 -2.50 7.60 7.68
CA TYR A 231 -2.71 6.38 6.89
C TYR A 231 -3.72 5.42 7.53
N ARG A 232 -4.19 5.68 8.76
CA ARG A 232 -5.10 4.78 9.50
C ARG A 232 -6.38 4.49 8.72
N ALA A 233 -6.94 5.49 8.04
CA ALA A 233 -8.16 5.33 7.26
C ALA A 233 -7.99 4.32 6.12
N GLU A 234 -6.91 4.45 5.33
CA GLU A 234 -6.66 3.52 4.22
C GLU A 234 -6.27 2.12 4.70
N MET A 235 -5.55 2.01 5.82
CA MET A 235 -5.16 0.72 6.40
C MET A 235 -6.37 0.00 7.02
N THR A 236 -7.30 0.75 7.63
CA THR A 236 -8.58 0.22 8.10
C THR A 236 -9.44 -0.28 6.93
N TRP A 237 -9.47 0.48 5.85
CA TRP A 237 -10.16 0.09 4.63
C TRP A 237 -9.54 -1.18 4.03
N LEU A 238 -8.21 -1.26 3.92
CA LEU A 238 -7.49 -2.43 3.43
C LEU A 238 -7.83 -3.67 4.26
N ALA A 239 -7.75 -3.57 5.60
CA ALA A 239 -8.12 -4.64 6.51
C ALA A 239 -9.56 -5.13 6.28
N ALA A 240 -10.51 -4.21 6.07
CA ALA A 240 -11.91 -4.57 5.78
C ALA A 240 -12.06 -5.34 4.46
N ARG A 241 -11.32 -4.96 3.42
CA ARG A 241 -11.33 -5.66 2.12
C ARG A 241 -10.68 -7.02 2.18
N LEU A 242 -9.61 -7.17 2.97
CA LEU A 242 -8.99 -8.48 3.24
C LEU A 242 -9.97 -9.42 3.96
N ARG A 243 -10.74 -8.89 4.93
CA ARG A 243 -11.80 -9.67 5.61
C ARG A 243 -12.91 -10.13 4.67
N GLU A 244 -13.34 -9.29 3.74
CA GLU A 244 -14.29 -9.70 2.68
C GLU A 244 -13.73 -10.84 1.82
N GLY A 245 -12.40 -10.91 1.66
CA GLY A 245 -11.68 -11.97 0.97
C GLY A 245 -11.35 -13.20 1.84
N GLY A 246 -11.81 -13.24 3.10
CA GLY A 246 -11.60 -14.37 4.01
C GLY A 246 -10.32 -14.33 4.84
N ILE A 247 -9.56 -13.22 4.81
CA ILE A 247 -8.40 -13.01 5.68
C ILE A 247 -8.84 -12.19 6.89
N GLU A 248 -8.79 -12.80 8.08
CA GLU A 248 -9.02 -12.11 9.35
C GLU A 248 -7.93 -11.04 9.56
N ALA A 249 -8.21 -9.79 9.20
CA ALA A 249 -7.28 -8.67 9.25
C ALA A 249 -7.83 -7.49 10.04
N TYR A 250 -6.99 -6.81 10.82
CA TYR A 250 -7.38 -5.70 11.70
C TYR A 250 -6.36 -4.56 11.62
N CYS A 251 -6.84 -3.32 11.50
CA CYS A 251 -6.00 -2.13 11.64
C CYS A 251 -6.06 -1.66 13.09
N VAL A 252 -4.92 -1.62 13.76
CA VAL A 252 -4.82 -1.39 15.20
C VAL A 252 -3.69 -0.44 15.57
N GLU A 253 -3.68 0.02 16.81
CA GLU A 253 -2.59 0.78 17.39
C GLU A 253 -1.59 -0.16 18.08
N PRO A 254 -0.32 0.26 18.27
CA PRO A 254 0.66 -0.60 18.94
C PRO A 254 0.21 -1.06 20.33
N GLN A 255 -0.53 -0.24 21.08
CA GLN A 255 -1.02 -0.63 22.41
C GLN A 255 -2.07 -1.74 22.40
N ASP A 256 -2.73 -1.98 21.26
CA ASP A 256 -3.73 -3.04 21.08
C ASP A 256 -3.07 -4.41 20.85
N VAL A 257 -1.73 -4.46 20.72
CA VAL A 257 -0.97 -5.70 20.60
C VAL A 257 -0.47 -6.10 21.98
N ARG A 258 -0.95 -7.24 22.49
CA ARG A 258 -0.50 -7.83 23.74
C ARG A 258 0.45 -8.99 23.48
N PHE A 259 1.56 -9.00 24.19
CA PHE A 259 2.48 -10.12 24.23
C PHE A 259 2.15 -11.03 25.40
N THR A 260 2.13 -12.34 25.14
CA THR A 260 1.94 -13.40 26.13
C THR A 260 3.02 -14.46 25.92
N GLU A 261 3.18 -15.37 26.88
CA GLU A 261 4.11 -16.51 26.73
C GLU A 261 3.79 -17.37 25.50
N ASP A 262 2.51 -17.44 25.12
CA ASP A 262 2.02 -18.22 23.99
C ASP A 262 2.07 -17.47 22.65
N GLY A 263 2.44 -16.18 22.63
CA GLY A 263 2.55 -15.36 21.42
C GLY A 263 1.82 -14.02 21.49
N LEU A 264 1.62 -13.40 20.32
CA LEU A 264 0.95 -12.10 20.18
C LEU A 264 -0.57 -12.29 20.10
N LEU A 265 -1.30 -11.47 20.87
CA LEU A 265 -2.76 -11.40 20.89
C LEU A 265 -3.23 -9.98 20.56
N LEU A 266 -4.32 -9.91 19.83
CA LEU A 266 -5.08 -8.68 19.68
C LEU A 266 -5.86 -8.41 20.97
N ASP A 267 -5.83 -7.18 21.47
CA ASP A 267 -6.59 -6.74 22.63
C ASP A 267 -7.45 -5.53 22.26
N GLN A 268 -8.45 -5.78 21.43
CA GLN A 268 -9.38 -4.76 20.97
C GLN A 268 -10.82 -5.20 21.23
N ALA A 269 -11.62 -4.33 21.86
CA ALA A 269 -13.04 -4.56 22.08
C ALA A 269 -13.39 -5.92 22.73
N GLN A 270 -12.63 -6.34 23.75
CA GLN A 270 -12.77 -7.63 24.45
C GLN A 270 -12.48 -8.88 23.61
N ARG A 271 -11.81 -8.73 22.46
CA ARG A 271 -11.30 -9.86 21.70
C ARG A 271 -9.88 -10.19 22.12
N HIS A 272 -9.54 -11.47 22.03
CA HIS A 272 -8.23 -12.05 22.32
C HIS A 272 -7.82 -12.99 21.20
N ASP A 273 -7.91 -12.53 19.94
CA ASP A 273 -7.49 -13.34 18.81
C ASP A 273 -5.98 -13.40 18.74
N ARG A 274 -5.47 -14.58 18.40
CA ARG A 274 -4.05 -14.76 18.13
C ARG A 274 -3.66 -14.02 16.86
N ILE A 275 -2.54 -13.32 16.90
CA ILE A 275 -1.95 -12.64 15.75
C ILE A 275 -0.95 -13.61 15.11
N ALA A 276 -1.19 -13.97 13.84
CA ALA A 276 -0.28 -14.78 13.05
C ALA A 276 0.75 -13.93 12.29
N ALA A 277 0.39 -12.70 11.92
CA ALA A 277 1.28 -11.79 11.22
C ALA A 277 1.07 -10.35 11.66
N VAL A 278 2.17 -9.61 11.75
CA VAL A 278 2.16 -8.16 11.99
C VAL A 278 2.63 -7.46 10.71
N TYR A 279 1.76 -6.67 10.10
CA TYR A 279 2.17 -5.69 9.10
C TYR A 279 2.46 -4.38 9.82
N ARG A 280 3.75 -4.10 9.97
CA ARG A 280 4.28 -2.94 10.68
C ARG A 280 4.15 -1.68 9.82
N PHE A 281 3.35 -0.71 10.28
CA PHE A 281 3.17 0.58 9.63
C PHE A 281 3.53 1.74 10.57
N PHE A 282 4.81 1.79 10.91
CA PHE A 282 5.46 2.86 11.66
C PHE A 282 6.95 2.83 11.34
N GLU A 283 7.71 3.86 11.65
CA GLU A 283 9.13 3.93 11.31
C GLU A 283 10.03 3.33 12.40
N LEU A 284 11.22 2.83 12.03
CA LEU A 284 12.11 2.19 13.01
C LEU A 284 12.78 3.21 13.95
N PHE A 285 12.83 4.49 13.58
CA PHE A 285 13.26 5.56 14.49
C PHE A 285 12.17 5.96 15.50
N ASP A 286 10.91 5.61 15.25
CA ASP A 286 9.77 5.82 16.15
C ASP A 286 9.68 4.74 17.25
N LEU A 287 10.52 3.69 17.21
CA LEU A 287 10.43 2.54 18.13
C LEU A 287 10.39 2.94 19.62
N LYS A 288 11.02 4.06 20.01
CA LYS A 288 11.00 4.54 21.40
C LYS A 288 9.64 5.09 21.84
N ASN A 289 8.82 5.58 20.92
CA ASN A 289 7.50 6.10 21.21
C ASN A 289 6.40 5.05 20.98
N VAL A 290 6.72 3.95 20.31
CA VAL A 290 5.82 2.80 20.10
C VAL A 290 5.78 1.95 21.39
N PRO A 291 4.66 1.93 22.13
CA PRO A 291 4.58 1.14 23.36
C PRO A 291 4.81 -0.33 23.07
N LYS A 292 5.68 -0.98 23.86
CA LYS A 292 6.02 -2.41 23.75
C LYS A 292 6.63 -2.81 22.39
N ALA A 293 7.27 -1.88 21.70
CA ALA A 293 7.91 -2.16 20.41
C ALA A 293 8.90 -3.33 20.49
N GLU A 294 9.61 -3.48 21.60
CA GLU A 294 10.51 -4.59 21.88
C GLU A 294 9.82 -5.96 21.82
N LEU A 295 8.53 -6.03 22.18
CA LEU A 295 7.75 -7.28 22.16
C LEU A 295 7.19 -7.60 20.78
N ILE A 296 7.00 -6.59 19.94
CA ILE A 296 6.65 -6.76 18.52
C ILE A 296 7.88 -7.21 17.73
N MET A 297 9.06 -6.70 18.11
CA MET A 297 10.33 -7.00 17.47
C MET A 297 11.02 -8.25 18.05
N TYR A 298 10.45 -8.93 19.06
CA TYR A 298 10.99 -10.17 19.63
C TYR A 298 10.53 -11.42 18.89
#